data_AF-A0A358QM18-F1
#
_entry.id   AF-A0A358QM18-F1
#
_cell.length_a   1.000
_cell.length_b   1.000
_cell.length_c   1.000
_cell.angle_alpha   90.00
_cell.angle_beta   90.00
_cell.angle_gamma   90.00
#
_symmetry.space_group_name_H-M   'P 1'
#
loop_
_entity.id
_entity.type
_entity.pdbx_description
1 polymer ?
#
loop_
_entity_poly.entity_id
_entity_poly.type
_entity_poly.pdbx_seq_one_letter_code
_entity_poly.pdbx_strand_id
1 'polypeptide(L)'
;MKARLRPSNNLTRLLTPGLHVKRWLLLLMVGIVMVALAIGYVLRDIYSSNFRFPNFVSDLTLQFLPRSVRGLLFLAVGVAIIGISFYFLGKSVLGPFLPGGAGERGFVQQLYDYRLLSRGPRVVAMGGGTGLSALLRGIKKYTGNIVAIVTVADDGGSSGRLRDEFRVLPPGDFRQCLTALAETEPLMTDLFQHRFSGDGELGGHSFGNLFIMAMAEITGDFEHAIRESGRVLAVRGAIVPSTLTDVVLCANVGEELRVGESKVPVGDGHIDRVFLEPAAPPINPEAENAVLNAEMVIIGPGSLYTSILPNLLV
;
A
#
# COMPACT_ATOMS: atom_id res chain seq x y z
N MET A 1 17.70 -19.83 -25.85
CA MET A 1 18.93 -20.19 -25.13
C MET A 1 18.62 -20.21 -23.63
N LYS A 2 18.47 -21.39 -23.01
CA LYS A 2 18.01 -21.55 -21.61
C LYS A 2 19.20 -21.32 -20.65
N ALA A 3 19.23 -20.19 -19.95
CA ALA A 3 20.18 -19.97 -18.86
C ALA A 3 19.68 -20.66 -17.58
N ARG A 4 20.35 -21.73 -17.16
CA ARG A 4 20.15 -22.39 -15.86
C ARG A 4 20.78 -21.53 -14.77
N LEU A 5 19.97 -20.89 -13.92
CA LEU A 5 20.44 -20.24 -12.70
C LEU A 5 20.70 -21.30 -11.62
N ARG A 6 21.97 -21.49 -11.28
CA ARG A 6 22.39 -22.28 -10.11
C ARG A 6 22.06 -21.50 -8.82
N PRO A 7 21.55 -22.14 -7.76
CA PRO A 7 21.45 -21.48 -6.46
C PRO A 7 22.85 -21.44 -5.83
N SER A 8 23.45 -20.25 -5.71
CA SER A 8 24.65 -20.07 -4.88
C SER A 8 24.24 -19.83 -3.43
N ASN A 9 24.86 -20.55 -2.51
CA ASN A 9 24.67 -20.39 -1.06
C ASN A 9 24.96 -18.95 -0.62
N ASN A 10 23.89 -18.20 -0.34
CA ASN A 10 23.90 -16.77 -0.02
C ASN A 10 24.14 -16.49 1.47
N LEU A 11 25.24 -16.99 2.07
CA LEU A 11 25.68 -16.45 3.37
C LEU A 11 26.38 -15.08 3.21
N THR A 12 26.93 -14.80 2.03
CA THR A 12 27.71 -13.58 1.76
C THR A 12 26.87 -12.36 1.39
N ARG A 13 25.55 -12.52 1.14
CA ARG A 13 24.66 -11.38 0.88
C ARG A 13 24.29 -10.58 2.13
N LEU A 14 24.35 -11.22 3.31
CA LEU A 14 24.22 -10.55 4.62
C LEU A 14 25.37 -9.53 4.85
N LEU A 15 26.46 -9.67 4.10
CA LEU A 15 27.63 -8.80 4.15
C LEU A 15 27.59 -7.63 3.16
N THR A 16 26.54 -7.47 2.35
CA THR A 16 26.46 -6.33 1.43
C THR A 16 26.47 -4.98 2.19
N PRO A 17 27.24 -3.97 1.76
CA PRO A 17 27.26 -2.66 2.41
C PRO A 17 26.00 -1.89 2.01
N GLY A 18 25.16 -1.51 2.98
CA GLY A 18 23.93 -0.77 2.70
C GLY A 18 22.91 -0.70 3.84
N LEU A 19 22.93 -1.65 4.79
CA LEU A 19 22.16 -1.53 6.03
C LEU A 19 23.02 -0.92 7.15
N HIS A 20 22.57 0.21 7.71
CA HIS A 20 23.18 0.90 8.85
C HIS A 20 23.31 0.07 10.13
N VAL A 21 22.71 -1.13 10.18
CA VAL A 21 22.70 -2.05 11.34
C VAL A 21 24.10 -2.42 11.82
N LYS A 22 25.09 -2.53 10.92
CA LYS A 22 26.46 -2.95 11.28
C LYS A 22 27.14 -2.00 12.27
N ARG A 23 26.94 -0.68 12.13
CA ARG A 23 27.54 0.32 13.02
C ARG A 23 26.97 0.22 14.43
N TRP A 24 25.65 0.04 14.53
CA TRP A 24 24.95 -0.10 15.80
C TRP A 24 25.27 -1.43 16.50
N LEU A 25 25.44 -2.52 15.75
CA LEU A 25 25.81 -3.82 16.30
C LEU A 25 27.25 -3.83 16.86
N LEU A 26 28.18 -3.16 16.16
CA LEU A 26 29.53 -2.95 16.67
C LEU A 26 29.52 -2.11 17.95
N LEU A 27 28.76 -1.01 17.97
CA LEU A 27 28.60 -0.16 19.16
C LEU A 27 28.05 -0.96 20.35
N LEU A 28 27.05 -1.79 20.13
CA LEU A 28 26.46 -2.67 21.15
C LEU A 28 27.50 -3.67 21.69
N MET A 29 28.27 -4.31 20.81
CA MET A 29 29.32 -5.25 21.21
C MET A 29 30.38 -4.58 22.08
N VAL A 30 30.83 -3.38 21.69
CA VAL A 30 31.78 -2.59 22.49
C VAL A 30 31.18 -2.24 23.85
N GLY A 31 29.90 -1.83 23.90
CA GLY A 31 29.20 -1.54 25.15
C GLY A 31 29.16 -2.74 26.10
N ILE A 32 28.81 -3.92 25.60
CA ILE A 32 28.78 -5.17 26.40
C ILE A 32 30.16 -5.50 26.96
N VAL A 33 31.22 -5.38 26.15
CA VAL A 33 32.60 -5.63 26.61
C VAL A 33 33.01 -4.66 27.72
N MET A 34 32.70 -3.37 27.56
CA MET A 34 33.01 -2.34 28.57
C MET A 34 32.30 -2.62 29.90
N VAL A 35 31.01 -2.96 29.86
CA VAL A 35 30.24 -3.33 31.05
C VAL A 35 30.80 -4.60 31.71
N ALA A 36 31.12 -5.63 30.91
CA ALA A 36 31.70 -6.87 31.42
C ALA A 36 33.05 -6.65 32.10
N LEU A 37 33.92 -5.80 31.51
CA LEU A 37 35.20 -5.42 32.12
C LEU A 37 35.00 -4.65 33.42
N ALA A 38 34.08 -3.67 33.46
CA ALA A 38 33.78 -2.91 34.66
C ALA A 38 33.30 -3.80 35.82
N ILE A 39 32.36 -4.71 35.55
CA ILE A 39 31.88 -5.70 36.53
C ILE A 39 33.04 -6.62 36.96
N GLY A 40 33.87 -7.06 36.02
CA GLY A 40 35.05 -7.88 36.30
C GLY A 40 36.05 -7.22 37.24
N TYR A 41 36.34 -5.93 37.07
CA TYR A 41 37.21 -5.17 37.97
C TYR A 41 36.61 -5.04 39.37
N VAL A 42 35.32 -4.69 39.48
CA VAL A 42 34.62 -4.58 40.77
C VAL A 42 34.60 -5.92 41.49
N LEU A 43 34.28 -7.02 40.81
CA LEU A 43 34.29 -8.35 41.40
C LEU A 43 35.69 -8.75 41.87
N ARG A 44 36.74 -8.49 41.07
CA ARG A 44 38.12 -8.77 41.46
C ARG A 44 38.49 -8.03 42.75
N ASP A 45 38.14 -6.75 42.85
CA ASP A 45 38.46 -5.90 44.00
C ASP A 45 37.77 -6.39 45.29
N ILE A 46 36.50 -6.76 45.20
CA ILE A 46 35.73 -7.32 46.33
C ILE A 46 36.32 -8.67 46.76
N TYR A 47 36.74 -9.53 45.82
CA TYR A 47 37.36 -10.82 46.13
C TYR A 47 38.80 -10.71 46.67
N SER A 48 39.52 -9.63 46.36
CA SER A 48 40.85 -9.36 46.93
C SER A 48 40.80 -8.63 48.27
N SER A 49 39.72 -7.89 48.52
CA SER A 49 39.39 -7.34 49.83
C SER A 49 38.94 -8.48 50.75
N ASN A 50 39.24 -8.42 52.05
CA ASN A 50 38.85 -9.45 53.04
C ASN A 50 37.33 -9.44 53.36
N PHE A 51 36.48 -9.31 52.33
CA PHE A 51 35.05 -9.29 52.45
C PHE A 51 34.51 -10.72 52.63
N ARG A 52 33.78 -10.96 53.71
CA ARG A 52 33.18 -12.27 53.99
C ARG A 52 31.84 -12.36 53.27
N PHE A 53 31.80 -13.15 52.20
CA PHE A 53 30.55 -13.47 51.53
C PHE A 53 29.67 -14.42 52.38
N PRO A 54 28.34 -14.33 52.28
CA PRO A 54 27.43 -15.31 52.85
C PRO A 54 27.65 -16.73 52.28
N ASN A 55 27.36 -17.77 53.08
CA ASN A 55 27.63 -19.17 52.71
C ASN A 55 26.94 -19.62 51.40
N PHE A 56 25.78 -19.07 51.02
CA PHE A 56 25.14 -19.44 49.76
C PHE A 56 25.95 -19.01 48.51
N VAL A 57 26.82 -18.01 48.65
CA VAL A 57 27.65 -17.50 47.54
C VAL A 57 28.74 -18.49 47.19
N SER A 58 29.28 -19.25 48.16
CA SER A 58 30.29 -20.26 47.88
C SER A 58 29.76 -21.41 47.03
N ASP A 59 28.51 -21.78 47.24
CA ASP A 59 27.84 -22.85 46.50
C ASP A 59 27.47 -22.38 45.09
N LEU A 60 26.91 -21.17 44.98
CA LEU A 60 26.54 -20.57 43.70
C LEU A 60 27.75 -20.29 42.80
N THR A 61 28.88 -19.91 43.40
CA THR A 61 30.14 -19.64 42.69
C THR A 61 31.10 -20.84 42.67
N LEU A 62 30.61 -22.05 42.99
CA LEU A 62 31.35 -23.31 42.90
C LEU A 62 32.75 -23.26 43.56
N GLN A 63 32.87 -22.65 44.74
CA GLN A 63 34.17 -22.42 45.41
C GLN A 63 34.84 -23.71 45.90
N PHE A 64 34.10 -24.82 45.99
CA PHE A 64 34.63 -26.14 46.30
C PHE A 64 35.50 -26.73 45.18
N LEU A 65 35.44 -26.17 43.96
CA LEU A 65 36.30 -26.57 42.84
C LEU A 65 37.56 -25.70 42.76
N PRO A 66 38.69 -26.25 42.27
CA PRO A 66 39.88 -25.46 41.98
C PRO A 66 39.56 -24.28 41.06
N ARG A 67 40.22 -23.13 41.30
CA ARG A 67 39.97 -21.87 40.57
C ARG A 67 40.05 -22.04 39.05
N SER A 68 40.97 -22.88 38.58
CA SER A 68 41.16 -23.22 37.15
C SER A 68 39.96 -23.98 36.57
N VAL A 69 39.47 -25.00 37.28
CA VAL A 69 38.33 -25.84 36.87
C VAL A 69 37.06 -25.00 36.78
N ARG A 70 36.83 -24.15 37.77
CA ARG A 70 35.68 -23.23 37.81
C ARG A 70 35.69 -22.26 36.62
N GLY A 71 36.84 -21.64 36.33
CA GLY A 71 36.97 -20.70 35.21
C GLY A 71 36.64 -21.36 33.87
N LEU A 72 37.10 -22.60 33.66
CA LEU A 72 36.82 -23.38 32.46
C LEU A 72 35.34 -23.73 32.33
N LEU A 73 34.68 -24.07 33.44
CA LEU A 73 33.25 -24.39 33.46
C LEU A 73 32.38 -23.17 33.11
N PHE A 74 32.64 -22.01 33.73
CA PHE A 74 31.91 -20.78 33.40
C PHE A 74 32.13 -20.34 31.95
N LEU A 75 33.35 -20.50 31.44
CA LEU A 75 33.64 -20.22 30.03
C LEU A 75 32.84 -21.14 29.10
N ALA A 76 32.84 -22.45 29.37
CA ALA A 76 32.10 -23.43 28.57
C ALA A 76 30.59 -23.17 28.58
N VAL A 77 30.01 -22.92 29.76
CA VAL A 77 28.58 -22.60 29.91
C VAL A 77 28.25 -21.27 29.22
N GLY A 78 29.08 -20.24 29.39
CA GLY A 78 28.90 -18.95 28.74
C GLY A 78 28.90 -19.06 27.22
N VAL A 79 29.87 -19.79 26.64
CA VAL A 79 29.93 -20.04 25.19
C VAL A 79 28.71 -20.83 24.71
N ALA A 80 28.26 -21.83 25.47
CA ALA A 80 27.07 -22.61 25.14
C ALA A 80 25.81 -21.74 25.15
N ILE A 81 25.61 -20.89 26.18
CA ILE A 81 24.49 -19.96 26.26
C ILE A 81 24.54 -18.97 25.09
N ILE A 82 25.69 -18.37 24.80
CA ILE A 82 25.84 -17.46 23.66
C ILE A 82 25.49 -18.17 22.35
N GLY A 83 25.96 -19.41 22.15
CA GLY A 83 25.64 -20.22 20.97
C GLY A 83 24.15 -20.53 20.84
N ILE A 84 23.50 -20.92 21.94
CA ILE A 84 22.05 -21.18 22.00
C ILE A 84 21.27 -19.89 21.75
N SER A 85 21.63 -18.78 22.40
CA SER A 85 21.01 -17.47 22.19
C SER A 85 21.16 -17.01 20.74
N PHE A 86 22.34 -17.18 20.13
CA PHE A 86 22.55 -16.82 18.73
C PHE A 86 21.74 -17.73 17.79
N TYR A 87 21.63 -19.02 18.10
CA TYR A 87 20.81 -19.97 17.35
C TYR A 87 19.32 -19.65 17.44
N PHE A 88 18.78 -19.38 18.64
CA PHE A 88 17.37 -19.03 18.84
C PHE A 88 17.04 -17.63 18.35
N LEU A 89 17.93 -16.65 18.52
CA LEU A 89 17.76 -15.32 17.95
C LEU A 89 17.84 -15.39 16.42
N GLY A 90 18.77 -16.18 15.88
CA GLY A 90 18.80 -16.53 14.47
C GLY A 90 17.50 -17.18 14.02
N LYS A 91 16.94 -18.13 14.75
CA LYS A 91 15.65 -18.74 14.42
C LYS A 91 14.46 -17.79 14.59
N SER A 92 14.50 -16.85 15.53
CA SER A 92 13.41 -15.90 15.77
C SER A 92 13.45 -14.70 14.83
N VAL A 93 14.64 -14.31 14.37
CA VAL A 93 14.89 -13.16 13.50
C VAL A 93 15.08 -13.58 12.06
N LEU A 94 15.74 -14.71 11.77
CA LEU A 94 15.91 -15.32 10.43
C LEU A 94 14.96 -16.49 10.17
N GLY A 95 14.20 -17.01 11.14
CA GLY A 95 13.19 -18.04 10.85
C GLY A 95 11.95 -17.57 10.10
N PRO A 96 11.73 -16.25 9.92
CA PRO A 96 10.93 -15.64 8.85
C PRO A 96 11.72 -15.31 7.56
N PHE A 97 12.99 -15.73 7.45
CA PHE A 97 13.87 -15.52 6.30
C PHE A 97 14.65 -16.80 5.86
N LEU A 98 14.30 -17.99 6.35
CA LEU A 98 14.99 -19.27 6.04
C LEU A 98 14.22 -20.04 4.93
N PRO A 99 14.86 -20.40 3.80
CA PRO A 99 14.16 -20.89 2.62
C PRO A 99 13.40 -22.20 2.90
N GLY A 100 12.05 -22.14 2.93
CA GLY A 100 11.22 -23.35 3.06
C GLY A 100 9.76 -23.12 3.48
N GLY A 101 9.43 -21.99 4.11
CA GLY A 101 8.04 -21.65 4.45
C GLY A 101 7.28 -21.04 3.26
N ALA A 102 6.06 -21.51 2.99
CA ALA A 102 5.20 -20.97 1.92
C ALA A 102 4.87 -19.47 2.07
N GLY A 103 5.02 -18.89 3.28
CA GLY A 103 4.74 -17.48 3.57
C GLY A 103 5.92 -16.49 3.39
N GLU A 104 7.17 -16.93 3.52
CA GLU A 104 8.34 -16.00 3.52
C GLU A 104 8.72 -15.46 2.14
N ARG A 105 8.53 -16.27 1.10
CA ARG A 105 8.66 -15.79 -0.29
C ARG A 105 7.71 -14.63 -0.56
N GLY A 106 6.59 -14.54 0.16
CA GLY A 106 5.63 -13.44 0.05
C GLY A 106 6.21 -12.11 0.53
N PHE A 107 6.76 -12.03 1.73
CA PHE A 107 7.13 -10.74 2.34
C PHE A 107 8.37 -10.09 1.70
N VAL A 108 9.44 -10.86 1.46
CA VAL A 108 10.65 -10.32 0.79
C VAL A 108 10.34 -9.95 -0.66
N GLN A 109 9.51 -10.73 -1.34
CA GLN A 109 9.04 -10.39 -2.68
C GLN A 109 8.14 -9.15 -2.65
N GLN A 110 7.23 -9.00 -1.68
CA GLN A 110 6.41 -7.79 -1.52
C GLN A 110 7.26 -6.54 -1.27
N LEU A 111 8.30 -6.62 -0.43
CA LEU A 111 9.23 -5.50 -0.21
C LEU A 111 10.07 -5.19 -1.46
N TYR A 112 10.50 -6.22 -2.18
CA TYR A 112 11.24 -6.05 -3.43
C TYR A 112 10.36 -5.44 -4.52
N ASP A 113 9.14 -5.95 -4.69
CA ASP A 113 8.13 -5.46 -5.61
C ASP A 113 7.76 -4.02 -5.26
N TYR A 114 7.56 -3.68 -3.97
CA TYR A 114 7.30 -2.30 -3.56
C TYR A 114 8.45 -1.35 -3.95
N ARG A 115 9.71 -1.75 -3.75
CA ARG A 115 10.88 -0.94 -4.14
C ARG A 115 11.08 -0.86 -5.65
N LEU A 116 10.75 -1.92 -6.38
CA LEU A 116 10.87 -1.95 -7.83
C LEU A 116 9.77 -1.11 -8.47
N LEU A 117 8.53 -1.27 -8.02
CA LEU A 117 7.35 -0.57 -8.51
C LEU A 117 7.38 0.92 -8.18
N SER A 118 7.93 1.33 -7.03
CA SER A 118 8.11 2.75 -6.70
C SER A 118 9.13 3.45 -7.61
N ARG A 119 10.01 2.70 -8.29
CA ARG A 119 10.91 3.20 -9.34
C ARG A 119 10.35 2.99 -10.75
N GLY A 120 9.13 2.50 -10.87
CA GLY A 120 8.45 2.30 -12.14
C GLY A 120 8.08 3.62 -12.83
N PRO A 121 7.70 3.57 -14.11
CA PRO A 121 7.35 4.77 -14.87
C PRO A 121 6.12 5.48 -14.30
N ARG A 122 6.06 6.80 -14.47
CA ARG A 122 4.89 7.62 -14.09
C ARG A 122 3.82 7.51 -15.16
N VAL A 123 2.74 6.82 -14.84
CA VAL A 123 1.65 6.51 -15.78
C VAL A 123 0.38 7.23 -15.37
N VAL A 124 -0.18 8.01 -16.27
CA VAL A 124 -1.53 8.57 -16.15
C VAL A 124 -2.48 7.73 -16.99
N ALA A 125 -3.60 7.31 -16.42
CA ALA A 125 -4.66 6.61 -17.13
C ALA A 125 -5.96 7.40 -17.03
N MET A 126 -6.57 7.73 -18.17
CA MET A 126 -7.79 8.52 -18.26
C MET A 126 -8.93 7.70 -18.86
N GLY A 127 -10.10 7.73 -18.24
CA GLY A 127 -11.27 7.01 -18.73
C GLY A 127 -12.36 6.93 -17.69
N GLY A 128 -13.09 5.82 -17.70
CA GLY A 128 -14.19 5.57 -16.77
C GLY A 128 -14.59 4.09 -16.75
N GLY A 129 -15.48 3.77 -15.83
CA GLY A 129 -16.11 2.46 -15.72
C GLY A 129 -15.17 1.26 -15.54
N THR A 130 -15.63 0.14 -16.08
CA THR A 130 -14.99 -1.17 -15.95
C THR A 130 -13.72 -1.31 -16.79
N GLY A 131 -13.64 -0.60 -17.91
CA GLY A 131 -12.49 -0.60 -18.82
C GLY A 131 -11.24 -0.04 -18.16
N LEU A 132 -11.34 1.18 -17.61
CA LEU A 132 -10.25 1.80 -16.85
C LEU A 132 -9.86 0.90 -15.67
N SER A 133 -10.83 0.37 -14.94
CA SER A 133 -10.58 -0.52 -13.80
C SER A 133 -9.83 -1.80 -14.16
N ALA A 134 -10.11 -2.39 -15.33
CA ALA A 134 -9.39 -3.56 -15.83
C ALA A 134 -7.94 -3.21 -16.20
N LEU A 135 -7.74 -2.07 -16.86
CA LEU A 135 -6.41 -1.54 -17.17
C LEU A 135 -5.59 -1.31 -15.89
N LEU A 136 -6.16 -0.63 -14.90
CA LEU A 136 -5.50 -0.33 -13.62
C LEU A 136 -5.08 -1.61 -12.87
N ARG A 137 -5.94 -2.64 -12.84
CA ARG A 137 -5.60 -3.97 -12.26
C ARG A 137 -4.40 -4.63 -12.95
N GLY A 138 -4.22 -4.38 -14.25
CA GLY A 138 -3.07 -4.86 -15.01
C GLY A 138 -1.81 -4.03 -14.72
N ILE A 139 -1.91 -2.71 -14.84
CA ILE A 139 -0.77 -1.79 -14.76
C ILE A 139 -0.16 -1.73 -13.36
N LYS A 140 -0.95 -1.89 -12.28
CA LYS A 140 -0.43 -1.89 -10.90
C LYS A 140 0.60 -2.99 -10.57
N LYS A 141 0.74 -3.97 -11.46
CA LYS A 141 1.77 -5.03 -11.40
C LYS A 141 3.11 -4.59 -11.98
N TYR A 142 3.16 -3.48 -12.72
CA TYR A 142 4.33 -3.01 -13.44
C TYR A 142 4.86 -1.67 -12.91
N THR A 143 3.99 -0.82 -12.35
CA THR A 143 4.41 0.43 -11.70
C THR A 143 3.53 0.73 -10.49
N GLY A 144 4.12 1.38 -9.48
CA GLY A 144 3.40 1.96 -8.35
C GLY A 144 3.04 3.43 -8.55
N ASN A 145 3.57 4.06 -9.60
CA ASN A 145 3.43 5.48 -9.89
C ASN A 145 2.29 5.71 -10.89
N ILE A 146 1.07 5.37 -10.48
CA ILE A 146 -0.14 5.45 -11.30
C ILE A 146 -1.01 6.60 -10.81
N VAL A 147 -1.50 7.42 -11.73
CA VAL A 147 -2.59 8.37 -11.48
C VAL A 147 -3.75 8.04 -12.40
N ALA A 148 -4.90 7.69 -11.83
CA ALA A 148 -6.14 7.50 -12.57
C ALA A 148 -6.95 8.79 -12.56
N ILE A 149 -7.19 9.38 -13.72
CA ILE A 149 -8.07 10.56 -13.88
C ILE A 149 -9.44 10.06 -14.32
N VAL A 150 -10.46 10.46 -13.56
CA VAL A 150 -11.82 9.95 -13.67
C VAL A 150 -12.79 11.10 -13.88
N THR A 151 -13.73 10.93 -14.81
CA THR A 151 -14.79 11.91 -15.08
C THR A 151 -15.79 11.96 -13.93
N VAL A 152 -16.32 13.14 -13.66
CA VAL A 152 -17.37 13.37 -12.66
C VAL A 152 -18.75 13.58 -13.30
N ALA A 153 -18.89 13.24 -14.59
CA ALA A 153 -20.13 13.46 -15.35
C ALA A 153 -21.19 12.34 -15.23
N ASP A 154 -20.87 11.23 -14.55
CA ASP A 154 -21.78 10.09 -14.36
C ASP A 154 -23.08 10.50 -13.64
N ASP A 155 -24.22 10.05 -14.16
CA ASP A 155 -25.55 10.24 -13.57
C ASP A 155 -26.35 8.92 -13.53
N GLY A 156 -25.69 7.78 -13.73
CA GLY A 156 -26.32 6.47 -13.80
C GLY A 156 -26.53 5.78 -12.45
N GLY A 157 -27.63 5.03 -12.33
CA GLY A 157 -27.86 4.05 -11.27
C GLY A 157 -27.72 4.59 -9.85
N SER A 158 -26.91 3.92 -9.01
CA SER A 158 -26.69 4.33 -7.62
C SER A 158 -25.88 5.62 -7.50
N SER A 159 -25.00 5.94 -8.46
CA SER A 159 -24.23 7.19 -8.45
C SER A 159 -25.14 8.37 -8.72
N GLY A 160 -26.00 8.27 -9.75
CA GLY A 160 -26.99 9.29 -10.09
C GLY A 160 -27.94 9.60 -8.95
N ARG A 161 -28.52 8.58 -8.31
CA ARG A 161 -29.42 8.80 -7.16
C ARG A 161 -28.74 9.55 -6.01
N LEU A 162 -27.50 9.22 -5.68
CA LEU A 162 -26.75 9.90 -4.63
C LEU A 162 -26.38 11.34 -5.03
N ARG A 163 -26.04 11.55 -6.30
CA ARG A 163 -25.81 12.88 -6.87
C ARG A 163 -27.05 13.76 -6.79
N ASP A 164 -28.22 13.24 -7.17
CA ASP A 164 -29.48 13.99 -7.14
C ASP A 164 -29.93 14.33 -5.71
N GLU A 165 -29.80 13.37 -4.79
CA GLU A 165 -30.26 13.51 -3.41
C GLU A 165 -29.33 14.40 -2.56
N PHE A 166 -28.01 14.23 -2.69
CA PHE A 166 -27.01 14.87 -1.83
C PHE A 166 -26.20 15.97 -2.52
N ARG A 167 -26.40 16.22 -3.84
CA ARG A 167 -25.68 17.23 -4.64
C ARG A 167 -24.16 17.11 -4.56
N VAL A 168 -23.68 15.89 -4.66
CA VAL A 168 -22.27 15.50 -4.61
C VAL A 168 -21.78 14.99 -5.96
N LEU A 169 -20.46 14.93 -6.13
CA LEU A 169 -19.85 14.28 -7.29
C LEU A 169 -20.16 12.77 -7.28
N PRO A 170 -20.41 12.16 -8.46
CA PRO A 170 -20.80 10.76 -8.55
C PRO A 170 -19.67 9.82 -8.09
N PRO A 171 -19.88 8.96 -7.08
CA PRO A 171 -18.80 8.15 -6.51
C PRO A 171 -18.48 6.87 -7.30
N GLY A 172 -19.30 6.50 -8.29
CA GLY A 172 -19.29 5.18 -8.94
C GLY A 172 -17.96 4.81 -9.58
N ASP A 173 -17.43 5.65 -10.46
CA ASP A 173 -16.18 5.36 -11.15
C ASP A 173 -14.95 5.45 -10.23
N PHE A 174 -14.98 6.34 -9.24
CA PHE A 174 -13.97 6.39 -8.18
C PHE A 174 -13.94 5.09 -7.37
N ARG A 175 -15.11 4.57 -6.99
CA ARG A 175 -15.23 3.27 -6.29
C ARG A 175 -14.61 2.14 -7.12
N GLN A 176 -14.87 2.10 -8.43
CA GLN A 176 -14.30 1.07 -9.30
C GLN A 176 -12.77 1.17 -9.38
N CYS A 177 -12.24 2.39 -9.51
CA CYS A 177 -10.79 2.64 -9.52
C CYS A 177 -10.13 2.30 -8.17
N LEU A 178 -10.74 2.68 -7.05
CA LEU A 178 -10.27 2.35 -5.70
C LEU A 178 -10.15 0.84 -5.54
N THR A 179 -11.20 0.12 -5.93
CA THR A 179 -11.23 -1.35 -5.89
C THR A 179 -10.18 -1.97 -6.82
N ALA A 180 -9.96 -1.40 -8.00
CA ALA A 180 -8.98 -1.89 -8.96
C ALA A 180 -7.54 -1.78 -8.44
N LEU A 181 -7.23 -0.66 -7.78
CA LEU A 181 -5.89 -0.35 -7.28
C LEU A 181 -5.63 -0.89 -5.85
N ALA A 182 -6.65 -1.40 -5.16
CA ALA A 182 -6.54 -1.86 -3.77
C ALA A 182 -5.58 -3.06 -3.63
N GLU A 183 -4.86 -3.11 -2.51
CA GLU A 183 -3.98 -4.23 -2.11
C GLU A 183 -4.44 -4.87 -0.79
N THR A 184 -5.70 -4.64 -0.40
CA THR A 184 -6.32 -5.15 0.83
C THR A 184 -6.74 -6.62 0.77
N GLU A 185 -7.11 -7.16 1.94
CA GLU A 185 -7.68 -8.49 2.07
C GLU A 185 -8.92 -8.67 1.18
N PRO A 186 -9.15 -9.89 0.63
CA PRO A 186 -10.27 -10.17 -0.27
C PRO A 186 -11.64 -9.72 0.28
N LEU A 187 -11.88 -9.90 1.59
CA LEU A 187 -13.14 -9.53 2.23
C LEU A 187 -13.45 -8.02 2.17
N MET A 188 -12.44 -7.16 2.35
CA MET A 188 -12.64 -5.70 2.26
C MET A 188 -12.97 -5.28 0.83
N THR A 189 -12.34 -5.92 -0.15
CA THR A 189 -12.63 -5.70 -1.57
C THR A 189 -14.07 -6.12 -1.88
N ASP A 190 -14.51 -7.28 -1.39
CA ASP A 190 -15.87 -7.79 -1.58
C ASP A 190 -16.91 -6.88 -0.91
N LEU A 191 -16.63 -6.39 0.30
CA LEU A 191 -17.47 -5.42 1.00
C LEU A 191 -17.63 -4.13 0.19
N PHE A 192 -16.55 -3.59 -0.38
CA PHE A 192 -16.58 -2.37 -1.18
C PHE A 192 -17.33 -2.54 -2.51
N GLN A 193 -17.36 -3.77 -3.03
CA GLN A 193 -18.14 -4.13 -4.22
C GLN A 193 -19.58 -4.50 -3.92
N HIS A 194 -19.93 -4.72 -2.65
CA HIS A 194 -21.26 -5.16 -2.24
C HIS A 194 -22.33 -4.17 -2.72
N ARG A 195 -23.42 -4.74 -3.23
CA ARG A 195 -24.64 -4.03 -3.60
C ARG A 195 -25.78 -4.62 -2.78
N PHE A 196 -26.50 -3.76 -2.09
CA PHE A 196 -27.62 -4.17 -1.26
C PHE A 196 -28.76 -4.69 -2.15
N SER A 197 -29.30 -5.85 -1.78
CA SER A 197 -30.45 -6.48 -2.43
C SER A 197 -31.75 -6.08 -1.72
N GLY A 198 -32.88 -6.13 -2.46
CA GLY A 198 -34.22 -5.87 -1.94
C GLY A 198 -34.79 -4.51 -2.33
N ASP A 199 -36.06 -4.30 -1.99
CA ASP A 199 -36.88 -3.14 -2.43
C ASP A 199 -36.94 -2.01 -1.38
N GLY A 200 -36.06 -2.03 -0.38
CA GLY A 200 -35.97 -0.98 0.65
C GLY A 200 -35.19 0.25 0.19
N GLU A 201 -35.02 1.24 1.06
CA GLU A 201 -34.30 2.50 0.76
C GLU A 201 -32.85 2.28 0.31
N LEU A 202 -32.17 1.28 0.88
CA LEU A 202 -30.82 0.89 0.47
C LEU A 202 -30.81 0.00 -0.78
N GLY A 203 -31.97 -0.41 -1.29
CA GLY A 203 -32.14 -1.27 -2.44
C GLY A 203 -31.33 -0.80 -3.66
N GLY A 204 -30.40 -1.63 -4.12
CA GLY A 204 -29.56 -1.34 -5.26
C GLY A 204 -28.43 -0.31 -5.01
N HIS A 205 -28.27 0.24 -3.80
CA HIS A 205 -27.09 1.05 -3.47
C HIS A 205 -25.84 0.16 -3.34
N SER A 206 -24.68 0.71 -3.71
CA SER A 206 -23.39 0.06 -3.42
C SER A 206 -22.85 0.56 -2.09
N PHE A 207 -22.39 -0.36 -1.23
CA PHE A 207 -21.75 0.02 0.02
C PHE A 207 -20.54 0.94 -0.21
N GLY A 208 -19.70 0.65 -1.21
CA GLY A 208 -18.55 1.51 -1.53
C GLY A 208 -18.95 2.93 -1.94
N ASN A 209 -20.10 3.11 -2.62
CA ASN A 209 -20.61 4.44 -2.95
C ASN A 209 -21.04 5.19 -1.68
N LEU A 210 -21.76 4.52 -0.78
CA LEU A 210 -22.18 5.09 0.50
C LEU A 210 -20.98 5.41 1.40
N PHE A 211 -19.94 4.58 1.36
CA PHE A 211 -18.70 4.81 2.10
C PHE A 211 -18.00 6.07 1.59
N ILE A 212 -17.80 6.20 0.27
CA ILE A 212 -17.17 7.40 -0.31
C ILE A 212 -17.98 8.65 0.02
N MET A 213 -19.31 8.55 -0.03
CA MET A 213 -20.22 9.62 0.36
C MET A 213 -20.02 10.06 1.82
N ALA A 214 -20.06 9.12 2.76
CA ALA A 214 -19.84 9.42 4.16
C ALA A 214 -18.45 10.03 4.39
N MET A 215 -17.43 9.57 3.67
CA MET A 215 -16.09 10.16 3.71
C MET A 215 -16.08 11.60 3.20
N ALA A 216 -16.80 11.91 2.12
CA ALA A 216 -16.94 13.27 1.59
C ALA A 216 -17.64 14.20 2.58
N GLU A 217 -18.70 13.74 3.24
CA GLU A 217 -19.39 14.51 4.28
C GLU A 217 -18.51 14.77 5.51
N ILE A 218 -17.77 13.76 5.97
CA ILE A 218 -16.88 13.88 7.15
C ILE A 218 -15.70 14.81 6.88
N THR A 219 -15.11 14.70 5.68
CA THR A 219 -13.92 15.50 5.31
C THR A 219 -14.28 16.89 4.82
N GLY A 220 -15.51 17.10 4.34
CA GLY A 220 -15.96 18.35 3.71
C GLY A 220 -15.33 18.62 2.34
N ASP A 221 -14.53 17.68 1.82
CA ASP A 221 -13.82 17.81 0.56
C ASP A 221 -13.76 16.44 -0.16
N PHE A 222 -14.27 16.39 -1.40
CA PHE A 222 -14.36 15.15 -2.15
C PHE A 222 -12.98 14.57 -2.48
N GLU A 223 -12.00 15.42 -2.81
CA GLU A 223 -10.64 14.93 -3.09
C GLU A 223 -10.00 14.31 -1.86
N HIS A 224 -10.11 14.99 -0.72
CA HIS A 224 -9.65 14.46 0.54
C HIS A 224 -10.34 13.13 0.89
N ALA A 225 -11.65 13.02 0.65
CA ALA A 225 -12.40 11.78 0.84
C ALA A 225 -11.89 10.63 -0.01
N ILE A 226 -11.61 10.85 -1.30
CA ILE A 226 -11.02 9.82 -2.18
C ILE A 226 -9.63 9.40 -1.69
N ARG A 227 -8.82 10.37 -1.25
CA ARG A 227 -7.47 10.11 -0.73
C ARG A 227 -7.50 9.27 0.55
N GLU A 228 -8.35 9.61 1.51
CA GLU A 228 -8.48 8.85 2.76
C GLU A 228 -9.15 7.49 2.53
N SER A 229 -10.16 7.41 1.67
CA SER A 229 -10.73 6.13 1.21
C SER A 229 -9.66 5.23 0.60
N GLY A 230 -8.75 5.84 -0.16
CA GLY A 230 -7.62 5.15 -0.73
C GLY A 230 -6.65 4.59 0.31
N ARG A 231 -6.38 5.33 1.38
CA ARG A 231 -5.53 4.84 2.49
C ARG A 231 -6.17 3.65 3.20
N VAL A 232 -7.47 3.69 3.45
CA VAL A 232 -8.23 2.57 4.04
C VAL A 232 -8.13 1.31 3.17
N LEU A 233 -8.18 1.48 1.85
CA LEU A 233 -8.07 0.38 0.88
C LEU A 233 -6.65 0.03 0.46
N ALA A 234 -5.64 0.67 1.05
CA ALA A 234 -4.23 0.52 0.69
C ALA A 234 -4.00 0.55 -0.84
N VAL A 235 -4.65 1.47 -1.55
CA VAL A 235 -4.50 1.57 -3.02
C VAL A 235 -3.07 1.90 -3.41
N ARG A 236 -2.63 1.27 -4.50
CA ARG A 236 -1.35 1.57 -5.15
C ARG A 236 -1.55 2.60 -6.26
N GLY A 237 -1.26 3.86 -5.96
CA GLY A 237 -1.39 4.99 -6.88
C GLY A 237 -2.32 6.07 -6.34
N ALA A 238 -2.70 7.01 -7.19
CA ALA A 238 -3.65 8.07 -6.89
C ALA A 238 -4.84 8.03 -7.84
N ILE A 239 -5.99 8.50 -7.37
CA ILE A 239 -7.21 8.65 -8.16
C ILE A 239 -7.65 10.09 -7.99
N VAL A 240 -7.84 10.79 -9.10
CA VAL A 240 -8.07 12.23 -9.14
C VAL A 240 -9.28 12.52 -10.04
N PRO A 241 -10.22 13.37 -9.63
CA PRO A 241 -11.31 13.79 -10.51
C PRO A 241 -10.78 14.69 -11.63
N SER A 242 -11.35 14.60 -12.84
CA SER A 242 -10.96 15.48 -13.96
C SER A 242 -11.21 16.96 -13.64
N THR A 243 -12.32 17.25 -12.97
CA THR A 243 -12.69 18.56 -12.45
C THR A 243 -13.40 18.42 -11.10
N LEU A 244 -13.36 19.48 -10.30
CA LEU A 244 -14.14 19.60 -9.06
C LEU A 244 -15.51 20.23 -9.29
N THR A 245 -15.75 20.72 -10.50
CA THR A 245 -17.04 21.30 -10.88
C THR A 245 -18.03 20.18 -11.15
N ASP A 246 -19.23 20.29 -10.59
CA ASP A 246 -20.32 19.40 -10.92
C ASP A 246 -20.74 19.64 -12.38
N VAL A 247 -20.50 18.66 -13.26
CA VAL A 247 -20.71 18.77 -14.71
C VAL A 247 -21.65 17.69 -15.22
N VAL A 248 -22.49 18.04 -16.17
CA VAL A 248 -23.42 17.13 -16.84
C VAL A 248 -22.94 16.92 -18.27
N LEU A 249 -22.93 15.67 -18.72
CA LEU A 249 -22.62 15.33 -20.10
C LEU A 249 -23.84 15.56 -20.99
N CYS A 250 -23.66 16.30 -22.07
CA CYS A 250 -24.68 16.56 -23.08
C CYS A 250 -24.23 16.05 -24.46
N ALA A 251 -25.16 15.58 -25.27
CA ALA A 251 -24.91 15.11 -26.63
C ALA A 251 -25.95 15.67 -27.62
N ASN A 252 -25.48 16.14 -28.79
CA ASN A 252 -26.36 16.48 -29.91
C ASN A 252 -26.47 15.28 -30.85
N VAL A 253 -27.70 14.91 -31.19
CA VAL A 253 -28.05 13.83 -32.12
C VAL A 253 -29.01 14.43 -33.16
N GLY A 254 -28.46 15.01 -34.22
CA GLY A 254 -29.25 15.82 -35.16
C GLY A 254 -29.85 17.04 -34.46
N GLU A 255 -31.19 17.13 -34.42
CA GLU A 255 -31.93 18.18 -33.71
C GLU A 255 -32.24 17.83 -32.24
N GLU A 256 -31.98 16.59 -31.82
CA GLU A 256 -32.25 16.12 -30.46
C GLU A 256 -31.07 16.44 -29.53
N LEU A 257 -31.34 17.08 -28.39
CA LEU A 257 -30.38 17.26 -27.30
C LEU A 257 -30.63 16.21 -26.21
N ARG A 258 -29.63 15.35 -25.96
CA ARG A 258 -29.63 14.39 -24.86
C ARG A 258 -28.80 14.94 -23.71
N VAL A 259 -29.41 15.04 -22.53
CA VAL A 259 -28.79 15.58 -21.31
C VAL A 259 -28.68 14.47 -20.26
N GLY A 260 -27.46 14.22 -19.81
CA GLY A 260 -27.13 13.18 -18.84
C GLY A 260 -26.37 12.00 -19.46
N GLU A 261 -25.33 11.52 -18.78
CA GLU A 261 -24.45 10.43 -19.24
C GLU A 261 -25.24 9.17 -19.61
N SER A 262 -26.17 8.78 -18.75
CA SER A 262 -27.02 7.61 -18.90
C SER A 262 -28.00 7.70 -20.07
N LYS A 263 -28.29 8.93 -20.56
CA LYS A 263 -29.21 9.15 -21.69
C LYS A 263 -28.48 9.31 -23.02
N VAL A 264 -27.22 9.72 -23.03
CA VAL A 264 -26.41 9.86 -24.26
C VAL A 264 -26.46 8.60 -25.15
N PRO A 265 -26.26 7.37 -24.64
CA PRO A 265 -26.28 6.17 -25.47
C PRO A 265 -27.69 5.64 -25.77
N VAL A 266 -28.75 6.23 -25.22
CA VAL A 266 -30.12 5.73 -25.34
C VAL A 266 -30.79 6.35 -26.56
N GLY A 267 -31.38 5.49 -27.40
CA GLY A 267 -32.10 5.89 -28.61
C GLY A 267 -31.27 5.73 -29.89
N ASP A 268 -31.96 5.85 -31.02
CA ASP A 268 -31.35 5.75 -32.35
C ASP A 268 -30.74 7.09 -32.79
N GLY A 269 -29.83 7.08 -33.76
CA GLY A 269 -29.21 8.27 -34.32
C GLY A 269 -27.69 8.37 -34.09
N HIS A 270 -27.03 9.17 -34.91
CA HIS A 270 -25.59 9.41 -34.81
C HIS A 270 -25.30 10.56 -33.85
N ILE A 271 -24.39 10.36 -32.90
CA ILE A 271 -23.93 11.43 -32.01
C ILE A 271 -22.99 12.34 -32.79
N ASP A 272 -23.41 13.58 -33.05
CA ASP A 272 -22.63 14.55 -33.79
C ASP A 272 -21.53 15.17 -32.93
N ARG A 273 -21.86 15.48 -31.67
CA ARG A 273 -20.94 16.05 -30.68
C ARG A 273 -21.40 15.79 -29.25
N VAL A 274 -20.42 15.70 -28.36
CA VAL A 274 -20.62 15.73 -26.90
C VAL A 274 -19.95 16.96 -26.30
N PHE A 275 -20.52 17.49 -25.23
CA PHE A 275 -20.00 18.65 -24.50
C PHE A 275 -20.42 18.59 -23.03
N LEU A 276 -19.78 19.38 -22.17
CA LEU A 276 -20.08 19.47 -20.75
C LEU A 276 -20.91 20.73 -20.45
N GLU A 277 -21.80 20.63 -19.49
CA GLU A 277 -22.57 21.74 -18.92
C GLU A 277 -22.33 21.77 -17.39
N PRO A 278 -21.79 22.84 -16.80
CA PRO A 278 -21.35 24.09 -17.44
C PRO A 278 -20.18 23.89 -18.41
N ALA A 279 -20.12 24.72 -19.45
CA ALA A 279 -19.07 24.67 -20.46
C ALA A 279 -17.71 25.09 -19.90
N ALA A 280 -16.63 24.45 -20.40
CA ALA A 280 -15.25 24.70 -20.02
C ALA A 280 -15.00 24.67 -18.50
N PRO A 281 -15.33 23.56 -17.81
CA PRO A 281 -15.03 23.42 -16.40
C PRO A 281 -13.50 23.49 -16.18
N PRO A 282 -13.02 24.09 -15.08
CA PRO A 282 -11.59 24.12 -14.79
C PRO A 282 -11.06 22.70 -14.55
N ILE A 283 -9.89 22.41 -15.13
CA ILE A 283 -9.14 21.19 -14.82
C ILE A 283 -8.74 21.17 -13.34
N ASN A 284 -8.82 19.99 -12.74
CA ASN A 284 -8.27 19.78 -11.41
C ASN A 284 -6.74 20.00 -11.42
N PRO A 285 -6.18 20.86 -10.56
CA PRO A 285 -4.73 21.10 -10.49
C PRO A 285 -3.90 19.83 -10.23
N GLU A 286 -4.40 18.86 -9.46
CA GLU A 286 -3.71 17.57 -9.25
C GLU A 286 -3.68 16.73 -10.53
N ALA A 287 -4.77 16.78 -11.33
CA ALA A 287 -4.84 16.10 -12.61
C ALA A 287 -3.90 16.75 -13.64
N GLU A 288 -3.88 18.07 -13.72
CA GLU A 288 -2.95 18.83 -14.57
C GLU A 288 -1.49 18.49 -14.24
N ASN A 289 -1.13 18.57 -12.96
CA ASN A 289 0.21 18.24 -12.50
C ASN A 289 0.57 16.77 -12.82
N ALA A 290 -0.36 15.84 -12.67
CA ALA A 290 -0.12 14.44 -12.99
C ALA A 290 0.17 14.24 -14.48
N VAL A 291 -0.60 14.88 -15.36
CA VAL A 291 -0.40 14.81 -16.82
C VAL A 291 0.93 15.41 -17.22
N LEU A 292 1.28 16.59 -16.71
CA LEU A 292 2.55 17.27 -17.02
C LEU A 292 3.78 16.48 -16.55
N ASN A 293 3.64 15.71 -15.47
CA ASN A 293 4.71 14.88 -14.91
C ASN A 293 4.71 13.44 -15.43
N ALA A 294 3.76 13.07 -16.29
CA ALA A 294 3.63 11.71 -16.79
C ALA A 294 4.72 11.37 -17.81
N GLU A 295 5.20 10.13 -17.76
CA GLU A 295 6.06 9.57 -18.81
C GLU A 295 5.22 8.84 -19.87
N MET A 296 3.99 8.46 -19.50
CA MET A 296 3.02 7.83 -20.38
C MET A 296 1.61 8.25 -19.96
N VAL A 297 0.83 8.68 -20.94
CA VAL A 297 -0.61 8.95 -20.78
C VAL A 297 -1.37 7.92 -21.59
N ILE A 298 -2.25 7.18 -20.92
CA ILE A 298 -3.10 6.15 -21.53
C ILE A 298 -4.53 6.69 -21.53
N ILE A 299 -5.12 6.75 -22.72
CA ILE A 299 -6.50 7.21 -22.91
C ILE A 299 -7.36 6.00 -23.23
N GLY A 300 -8.32 5.71 -22.36
CA GLY A 300 -9.13 4.49 -22.39
C GLY A 300 -8.44 3.29 -21.74
N PRO A 301 -9.03 2.08 -21.86
CA PRO A 301 -10.25 1.78 -22.59
C PRO A 301 -11.50 2.30 -21.86
N GLY A 302 -12.56 2.57 -22.61
CA GLY A 302 -13.84 3.04 -22.10
C GLY A 302 -14.77 3.48 -23.23
N SER A 303 -16.01 3.80 -22.90
CA SER A 303 -16.95 4.38 -23.86
C SER A 303 -16.40 5.69 -24.40
N LEU A 304 -16.33 5.84 -25.73
CA LEU A 304 -15.76 7.03 -26.34
C LEU A 304 -16.48 8.30 -25.87
N TYR A 305 -17.80 8.32 -25.98
CA TYR A 305 -18.63 9.49 -25.69
C TYR A 305 -18.86 9.74 -24.19
N THR A 306 -18.95 8.68 -23.38
CA THR A 306 -19.35 8.81 -21.98
C THR A 306 -18.24 8.59 -20.96
N SER A 307 -17.07 8.11 -21.38
CA SER A 307 -15.93 7.89 -20.47
C SER A 307 -14.67 8.60 -20.92
N ILE A 308 -14.33 8.57 -22.21
CA ILE A 308 -13.08 9.15 -22.71
C ILE A 308 -13.23 10.65 -22.95
N LEU A 309 -14.14 11.04 -23.85
CA LEU A 309 -14.34 12.45 -24.21
C LEU A 309 -14.70 13.35 -23.01
N PRO A 310 -15.52 12.93 -22.02
CA PRO A 310 -15.82 13.78 -20.87
C PRO A 310 -14.59 14.16 -20.03
N ASN A 311 -13.56 13.31 -20.00
CA ASN A 311 -12.29 13.67 -19.36
C ASN A 311 -11.47 14.68 -20.19
N LEU A 312 -11.54 14.59 -21.53
CA LEU A 312 -10.77 15.43 -22.45
C LEU A 312 -11.43 16.78 -22.75
N LEU A 313 -12.71 16.94 -22.41
CA LEU A 313 -13.48 18.17 -22.57
C LEU A 313 -13.30 19.16 -21.41
N VAL A 314 -12.68 18.71 -20.33
CA VAL A 314 -12.17 19.54 -19.23
C VAL A 314 -10.81 20.10 -19.65
#